data_AF-A0A2N0V552-F1
#
_entry.id   AF-A0A2N0V552-F1
#
_cell.length_a   1.000
_cell.length_b   1.000
_cell.length_c   1.000
_cell.angle_alpha   90.00
_cell.angle_beta   90.00
_cell.angle_gamma   90.00
#
_symmetry.space_group_name_H-M   'P 1'
#
loop_
_entity.id
_entity.type
_entity.pdbx_description
1 polymer ?
#
loop_
_entity_poly.entity_id
_entity_poly.type
_entity_poly.pdbx_seq_one_letter_code
_entity_poly.pdbx_strand_id
1 'polypeptide(L)'
;MPYHIAPEAVIDATLYTLLVFSLITWTLIFFKIWQFAKNNYYNKQYNNAFWDATDLKAAEQLPPETARGPKARVAACGFAWLAEMTHPETCTSLKFRGSPQDLLEQTLRKQTQDEQRRMESGLTMLASIGSTAPFVGLFGTVLGIMHAMHDISASGSASLDVVAGPIGDALIATAIGIAVAVPAVLAYNFFQRRAKHHRASLENFVEGFLHIAFGDSNINTSKNKD
;
A
#
# COMPACT_ATOMS: atom_id res chain seq x y z
N MET A 1 1.37 -32.46 -33.36
CA MET A 1 2.05 -31.16 -33.14
C MET A 1 3.28 -31.45 -32.31
N PRO A 2 4.51 -31.17 -32.78
CA PRO A 2 5.71 -31.49 -32.00
C PRO A 2 5.81 -30.50 -30.83
N TYR A 3 5.77 -31.03 -29.60
CA TYR A 3 6.00 -30.26 -28.39
C TYR A 3 7.52 -30.06 -28.27
N HIS A 4 8.02 -28.85 -28.55
CA HIS A 4 9.45 -28.52 -28.43
C HIS A 4 9.85 -28.14 -26.99
N ILE A 5 8.96 -28.29 -26.01
CA ILE A 5 9.23 -27.93 -24.62
C ILE A 5 9.27 -29.22 -23.82
N ALA A 6 10.42 -29.49 -23.19
CA ALA A 6 10.56 -30.61 -22.28
C ALA A 6 9.53 -30.43 -21.14
N PRO A 7 8.64 -31.39 -20.91
CA PRO A 7 7.54 -31.27 -19.93
C PRO A 7 8.01 -31.11 -18.48
N GLU A 8 9.15 -31.70 -18.14
CA GLU A 8 9.91 -31.41 -16.92
C GLU A 8 10.24 -29.91 -16.76
N ALA A 9 10.58 -29.23 -17.87
CA ALA A 9 10.83 -27.79 -17.87
C ALA A 9 9.57 -26.97 -17.53
N VAL A 10 8.37 -27.50 -17.73
CA VAL A 10 7.13 -26.79 -17.39
C VAL A 10 6.80 -26.88 -15.90
N ILE A 11 7.05 -28.03 -15.28
CA ILE A 11 6.94 -28.19 -13.81
C ILE A 11 7.99 -27.29 -13.14
N ASP A 12 9.23 -27.35 -13.60
CA ASP A 12 10.31 -26.48 -13.11
C ASP A 12 9.97 -25.00 -13.28
N ALA A 13 9.49 -24.58 -14.45
CA ALA A 13 9.07 -23.20 -14.68
C ALA A 13 7.95 -22.76 -13.73
N THR A 14 7.00 -23.65 -13.43
CA THR A 14 5.92 -23.38 -12.46
C THR A 14 6.50 -23.18 -11.06
N LEU A 15 7.38 -24.07 -10.62
CA LEU A 15 8.04 -23.98 -9.32
C LEU A 15 8.91 -22.72 -9.19
N TYR A 16 9.71 -22.37 -10.21
CA TYR A 16 10.49 -21.14 -10.24
C TYR A 16 9.61 -19.89 -10.20
N THR A 17 8.49 -19.89 -10.93
CA THR A 17 7.53 -18.78 -10.90
C THR A 17 6.96 -18.59 -9.49
N LEU A 18 6.54 -19.68 -8.84
CA LEU A 18 6.04 -19.66 -7.46
C LEU A 18 7.12 -19.20 -6.46
N LEU A 19 8.38 -19.60 -6.68
CA LEU A 19 9.51 -19.16 -5.87
C LEU A 19 9.72 -17.64 -5.99
N VAL A 20 9.67 -17.09 -7.20
CA VAL A 20 9.75 -15.63 -7.43
C VAL A 20 8.58 -14.90 -6.74
N PHE A 21 7.36 -15.42 -6.86
CA PHE A 21 6.19 -14.86 -6.17
C PHE A 21 6.35 -14.89 -4.64
N SER A 22 6.93 -15.96 -4.09
CA SER A 22 7.24 -16.07 -2.66
C SER A 22 8.23 -14.99 -2.22
N LEU A 23 9.35 -14.83 -2.94
CA LEU A 23 10.37 -13.82 -2.64
C LEU A 23 9.81 -12.41 -2.69
N ILE A 24 9.02 -12.09 -3.72
CA ILE A 24 8.35 -10.79 -3.86
C ILE A 24 7.38 -10.57 -2.69
N THR A 25 6.57 -11.57 -2.35
CA THR A 25 5.60 -11.50 -1.25
C THR A 25 6.28 -11.15 0.07
N TRP A 26 7.31 -11.92 0.46
CA TRP A 26 8.03 -11.68 1.71
C TRP A 26 8.76 -10.33 1.71
N THR A 27 9.39 -9.95 0.61
CA THR A 27 10.05 -8.64 0.48
C THR A 27 9.06 -7.49 0.70
N LEU A 28 7.88 -7.55 0.07
CA LEU A 28 6.85 -6.54 0.24
C LEU A 28 6.27 -6.54 1.66
N ILE A 29 6.09 -7.71 2.28
CA ILE A 29 5.62 -7.82 3.67
C ILE A 29 6.59 -7.09 4.60
N PHE A 30 7.88 -7.43 4.57
CA PHE A 30 8.88 -6.81 5.45
C PHE A 30 9.00 -5.31 5.21
N PHE A 31 9.02 -4.89 3.94
CA PHE A 31 9.04 -3.48 3.58
C PHE A 31 7.82 -2.73 4.14
N LYS A 32 6.62 -3.32 4.04
CA LYS A 32 5.39 -2.73 4.58
C LYS A 32 5.37 -2.68 6.10
N ILE A 33 5.81 -3.73 6.79
CA ILE A 33 5.95 -3.72 8.26
C ILE A 33 6.83 -2.54 8.68
N TRP A 34 8.01 -2.42 8.07
CA TRP A 34 8.94 -1.33 8.38
C TRP A 34 8.36 0.04 8.04
N GLN A 35 7.76 0.21 6.86
CA GLN A 35 7.13 1.46 6.42
C GLN A 35 6.03 1.91 7.38
N PHE A 36 5.13 1.00 7.77
CA PHE A 36 4.02 1.33 8.68
C PHE A 36 4.51 1.59 10.11
N ALA A 37 5.47 0.80 10.62
CA ALA A 37 6.04 1.02 11.94
C ALA A 37 6.73 2.39 12.02
N LYS A 38 7.58 2.70 11.04
CA LYS A 38 8.27 3.99 10.93
C LYS A 38 7.29 5.15 10.82
N ASN A 39 6.30 5.06 9.94
CA ASN A 39 5.30 6.13 9.78
C ASN A 39 4.43 6.32 11.02
N ASN A 40 4.07 5.24 11.72
CA ASN A 40 3.27 5.31 12.94
C ASN A 40 4.05 5.96 14.10
N TYR A 41 5.34 5.66 14.22
CA TYR A 41 6.22 6.29 15.19
C TYR A 41 6.30 7.81 14.98
N TYR A 42 6.66 8.26 13.78
CA TYR A 42 6.77 9.69 13.48
C TYR A 42 5.42 10.42 13.51
N ASN A 43 4.34 9.80 13.03
CA ASN A 43 3.01 10.40 13.13
C ASN A 43 2.56 10.62 14.58
N LYS A 44 2.89 9.71 15.50
CA LYS A 44 2.54 9.88 16.92
C LYS A 44 3.33 11.03 17.53
N GLN A 45 4.63 11.11 17.26
CA GLN A 45 5.50 12.18 17.74
C GLN A 45 5.03 13.55 17.24
N TYR A 46 4.80 13.68 15.93
CA TYR A 46 4.31 14.92 15.33
C TYR A 46 2.93 15.31 15.83
N ASN A 47 1.99 14.36 15.92
CA ASN A 47 0.64 14.65 16.37
C ASN A 47 0.64 15.23 17.78
N ASN A 48 1.38 14.63 18.71
CA ASN A 48 1.45 15.16 20.08
C ASN A 48 2.08 16.57 20.09
N ALA A 49 3.23 16.74 19.42
CA ALA A 49 3.90 18.04 19.36
C ALA A 49 3.04 19.15 18.70
N PHE A 50 2.24 18.80 17.69
CA PHE A 50 1.32 19.73 17.03
C PHE A 50 0.18 20.16 17.93
N TRP A 51 -0.46 19.23 18.64
CA TRP A 51 -1.59 19.54 19.53
C TRP A 51 -1.16 20.14 20.88
N ASP A 52 0.10 19.96 21.27
CA ASP A 52 0.69 20.61 22.44
C ASP A 52 1.21 22.03 22.15
N ALA A 53 1.23 22.45 20.88
CA ALA A 53 1.71 23.77 20.47
C ALA A 53 0.73 24.88 20.88
N THR A 54 1.25 25.99 21.39
CA THR A 54 0.44 27.11 21.89
C THR A 54 -0.27 27.88 20.78
N ASP A 55 0.35 28.00 19.60
CA ASP A 55 -0.16 28.76 18.47
C ASP A 55 0.19 28.10 17.13
N LEU A 56 -0.55 28.45 16.08
CA LEU A 56 -0.34 27.95 14.71
C LEU A 56 1.08 28.22 14.17
N LYS A 57 1.69 29.34 14.56
CA LYS A 57 3.10 29.67 14.24
C LYS A 57 4.10 28.79 14.98
N ALA A 58 3.81 28.42 16.23
CA ALA A 58 4.65 27.51 17.00
C ALA A 58 4.60 26.09 16.43
N ALA A 59 3.43 25.69 15.91
CA ALA A 59 3.25 24.41 15.21
C ALA A 59 4.02 24.35 13.86
N GLU A 60 4.14 25.47 13.15
CA GLU A 60 4.94 25.56 11.91
C GLU A 60 6.44 25.43 12.19
N GLN A 61 6.92 26.01 13.29
CA GLN A 61 8.34 26.03 13.67
C GLN A 61 8.83 24.75 14.37
N LEU A 62 8.03 23.68 14.38
CA LEU A 62 8.42 22.41 14.98
C LEU A 62 9.72 21.88 14.32
N PRO A 63 10.66 21.34 15.11
CA PRO A 63 11.95 20.87 14.59
C PRO A 63 11.79 19.88 13.42
N PRO A 64 12.66 19.94 12.38
CA PRO A 64 12.62 19.03 11.22
C PRO A 64 12.76 17.54 11.57
N GLU A 65 13.28 17.25 12.76
CA GLU A 65 13.38 15.89 13.29
C GLU A 65 12.03 15.33 13.73
N THR A 66 11.17 16.19 14.29
CA THR A 66 9.80 15.88 14.74
C THR A 66 8.78 16.04 13.62
N ALA A 67 9.03 16.94 12.66
CA ALA A 67 8.19 17.19 11.48
C ALA A 67 8.35 16.10 10.40
N ARG A 68 8.30 14.83 10.80
CA ARG A 68 8.38 13.68 9.91
C ARG A 68 7.07 12.91 9.88
N GLY A 69 6.82 12.27 8.75
CA GLY A 69 5.68 11.39 8.55
C GLY A 69 4.50 12.02 7.81
N PRO A 70 3.46 11.22 7.50
CA PRO A 70 2.30 11.66 6.74
C PRO A 70 1.59 12.91 7.30
N LYS A 71 1.34 12.98 8.63
CA LYS A 71 0.66 14.14 9.24
C LYS A 71 1.46 15.43 9.11
N ALA A 72 2.78 15.35 9.33
CA ALA A 72 3.68 16.48 9.16
C ALA A 72 3.70 17.00 7.71
N ARG A 73 3.68 16.10 6.73
CA ARG A 73 3.61 16.50 5.31
C ARG A 73 2.29 17.17 4.94
N VAL A 74 1.17 16.68 5.49
CA VAL A 74 -0.14 17.33 5.30
C VAL A 74 -0.15 18.72 5.92
N ALA A 75 0.33 18.86 7.16
CA ALA A 75 0.43 20.15 7.83
C ALA A 75 1.34 21.14 7.09
N ALA A 76 2.53 20.70 6.65
CA ALA A 76 3.46 21.54 5.89
C ALA A 76 2.84 22.04 4.58
N CYS A 77 2.03 21.21 3.91
CA CYS A 77 1.27 21.64 2.73
C CYS A 77 0.23 22.72 3.09
N GLY A 78 -0.46 22.59 4.23
CA GLY A 78 -1.38 23.60 4.73
C GLY A 78 -0.70 24.92 5.08
N PHE A 79 0.42 24.87 5.81
CA PHE A 79 1.22 26.05 6.14
C PHE A 79 1.77 26.75 4.89
N ALA A 80 2.30 25.99 3.92
CA ALA A 80 2.78 26.54 2.66
C ALA A 80 1.66 27.28 1.89
N TRP A 81 0.45 26.71 1.87
CA TRP A 81 -0.71 27.35 1.24
C TRP A 81 -1.13 28.63 1.98
N LEU A 82 -1.16 28.63 3.32
CA LEU A 82 -1.47 29.81 4.13
C LEU A 82 -0.44 30.93 3.94
N ALA A 83 0.85 30.59 3.85
CA ALA A 83 1.91 31.54 3.54
C ALA A 83 1.73 32.14 2.14
N GLU A 84 1.40 31.33 1.14
CA GLU A 84 1.20 31.77 -0.25
C GLU A 84 -0.01 32.72 -0.41
N MET A 85 -1.07 32.55 0.39
CA MET A 85 -2.20 33.49 0.44
C MET A 85 -1.85 34.88 1.00
N THR A 86 -0.81 34.97 1.82
CA THR A 86 -0.42 36.23 2.46
C THR A 86 0.27 37.17 1.44
N HIS A 87 0.69 36.65 0.29
CA HIS A 87 1.30 37.41 -0.79
C HIS A 87 0.25 37.86 -1.83
N PRO A 88 -0.04 39.18 -1.96
CA PRO A 88 -1.14 39.68 -2.78
C PRO A 88 -0.98 39.49 -4.30
N GLU A 89 0.22 39.23 -4.80
CA GLU A 89 0.47 39.10 -6.25
C GLU A 89 0.06 37.73 -6.82
N THR A 90 0.03 36.69 -5.97
CA THR A 90 -0.29 35.30 -6.33
C THR A 90 -1.79 35.04 -6.50
N CYS A 91 -2.64 35.90 -5.93
CA CYS A 91 -4.11 35.80 -5.92
C CYS A 91 -4.78 36.01 -7.30
N THR A 92 -4.02 36.33 -8.34
CA THR A 92 -4.52 36.45 -9.72
C THR A 92 -4.67 35.11 -10.46
N SER A 93 -4.11 34.03 -9.91
CA SER A 93 -4.20 32.68 -10.50
C SER A 93 -5.58 32.04 -10.26
N LEU A 94 -6.05 31.25 -11.24
CA LEU A 94 -7.28 30.44 -11.14
C LEU A 94 -7.34 29.56 -9.88
N LYS A 95 -6.17 29.22 -9.32
CA LYS A 95 -6.03 28.43 -8.08
C LYS A 95 -6.59 29.09 -6.82
N PHE A 96 -6.77 30.42 -6.83
CA PHE A 96 -7.27 31.20 -5.69
C PHE A 96 -8.71 31.72 -5.89
N ARG A 97 -9.40 31.27 -6.94
CA ARG A 97 -10.81 31.62 -7.17
C ARG A 97 -11.73 30.72 -6.34
N GLY A 98 -12.14 31.19 -5.17
CA GLY A 98 -13.05 30.48 -4.26
C GLY A 98 -12.96 31.02 -2.83
N SER A 99 -13.74 30.42 -1.92
CA SER A 99 -13.54 30.66 -0.49
C SER A 99 -12.15 30.14 -0.09
N PRO A 100 -11.35 30.90 0.68
CA PRO A 100 -10.07 30.43 1.22
C PRO A 100 -10.20 29.08 1.93
N GLN A 101 -11.28 28.89 2.69
CA GLN A 101 -11.52 27.65 3.40
C GLN A 101 -11.67 26.44 2.48
N ASP A 102 -12.50 26.56 1.44
CA ASP A 102 -12.76 25.47 0.49
C ASP A 102 -11.49 25.09 -0.29
N LEU A 103 -10.67 26.08 -0.65
CA LEU A 103 -9.43 25.88 -1.39
C LEU A 103 -8.34 25.19 -0.54
N LEU A 104 -8.23 25.56 0.74
CA LEU A 104 -7.34 24.88 1.68
C LEU A 104 -7.79 23.45 1.92
N GLU A 105 -9.09 23.23 2.17
CA GLU A 105 -9.64 21.89 2.34
C GLU A 105 -9.36 21.02 1.11
N GLN A 106 -9.60 21.55 -0.10
CA GLN A 106 -9.31 20.82 -1.34
C GLN A 106 -7.83 20.45 -1.45
N THR A 107 -6.93 21.37 -1.10
CA THR A 107 -5.48 21.16 -1.14
C THR A 107 -5.04 20.08 -0.14
N LEU A 108 -5.52 20.15 1.11
CA LEU A 108 -5.24 19.16 2.15
C LEU A 108 -5.84 17.79 1.82
N ARG A 109 -7.04 17.77 1.22
CA ARG A 109 -7.69 16.53 0.76
C ARG A 109 -6.89 15.87 -0.35
N LYS A 110 -6.36 16.64 -1.30
CA LYS A 110 -5.47 16.14 -2.35
C LYS A 110 -4.20 15.55 -1.76
N GLN A 111 -3.55 16.25 -0.83
CA GLN A 111 -2.35 15.77 -0.15
C GLN A 111 -2.63 14.48 0.65
N THR A 112 -3.79 14.38 1.31
CA THR A 112 -4.23 13.18 2.03
C THR A 112 -4.42 11.99 1.09
N GLN A 113 -4.98 12.21 -0.11
CA GLN A 113 -5.11 11.17 -1.13
C GLN A 113 -3.74 10.70 -1.66
N ASP A 114 -2.79 11.62 -1.85
CA ASP A 114 -1.44 11.25 -2.28
C ASP A 114 -0.71 10.42 -1.21
N GLU A 115 -0.87 10.76 0.06
CA GLU A 115 -0.36 9.95 1.18
C GLU A 115 -1.03 8.57 1.26
N GLN A 116 -2.34 8.48 1.02
CA GLN A 116 -3.03 7.20 0.94
C GLN A 116 -2.47 6.32 -0.19
N ARG A 117 -2.29 6.88 -1.40
CA ARG A 117 -1.72 6.15 -2.54
C ARG A 117 -0.32 5.61 -2.22
N ARG A 118 0.50 6.38 -1.52
CA ARG A 118 1.83 5.92 -1.04
C ARG A 118 1.72 4.74 -0.08
N MET A 119 0.72 4.72 0.79
CA MET A 119 0.51 3.62 1.74
C MET A 119 -0.07 2.37 1.07
N GLU A 120 -0.90 2.53 0.04
CA GLU A 120 -1.50 1.44 -0.75
C GLU A 120 -0.57 0.86 -1.81
N SER A 121 0.53 1.55 -2.15
CA SER A 121 1.54 1.05 -3.08
C SER A 121 1.99 -0.39 -2.74
N GLY A 122 2.09 -1.26 -3.74
CA GLY A 122 2.49 -2.66 -3.54
C GLY A 122 1.39 -3.58 -2.99
N LEU A 123 0.30 -3.07 -2.37
CA LEU A 123 -0.81 -3.91 -1.93
C LEU A 123 -1.51 -4.61 -3.11
N THR A 124 -1.61 -3.93 -4.26
CA THR A 124 -2.11 -4.53 -5.50
C THR A 124 -1.31 -5.76 -5.90
N MET A 125 0.02 -5.73 -5.75
CA MET A 125 0.87 -6.88 -6.08
C MET A 125 0.66 -8.04 -5.10
N LEU A 126 0.53 -7.79 -3.80
CA LEU A 126 0.15 -8.86 -2.85
C LEU A 126 -1.23 -9.44 -3.17
N ALA A 127 -2.20 -8.60 -3.54
CA ALA A 127 -3.54 -9.05 -3.91
C ALA A 127 -3.50 -9.92 -5.17
N SER A 128 -2.75 -9.50 -6.19
CA SER A 128 -2.55 -10.26 -7.43
C SER A 128 -1.87 -11.60 -7.15
N ILE A 129 -0.73 -11.61 -6.44
CA ILE A 129 -0.04 -12.87 -6.12
C ILE A 129 -0.93 -13.78 -5.29
N GLY A 130 -1.62 -13.23 -4.29
CA GLY A 130 -2.55 -13.98 -3.44
C GLY A 130 -3.70 -14.63 -4.20
N SER A 131 -4.20 -13.99 -5.27
CA SER A 131 -5.27 -14.56 -6.10
C SER A 131 -4.75 -15.47 -7.21
N THR A 132 -3.56 -15.23 -7.76
CA THR A 132 -3.04 -15.98 -8.92
C THR A 132 -2.17 -17.18 -8.54
N ALA A 133 -1.43 -17.14 -7.43
CA ALA A 133 -0.50 -18.20 -7.04
C ALA A 133 -1.15 -19.60 -6.90
N PRO A 134 -2.38 -19.75 -6.36
CA PRO A 134 -3.04 -21.06 -6.32
C PRO A 134 -3.31 -21.61 -7.72
N PHE A 135 -3.69 -20.76 -8.67
CA PHE A 135 -3.96 -21.17 -10.05
C PHE A 135 -2.68 -21.53 -10.79
N VAL A 136 -1.55 -20.88 -10.50
CA VAL A 136 -0.24 -21.28 -11.00
C VAL A 136 0.13 -22.68 -10.50
N GLY A 137 -0.09 -22.96 -9.20
CA GLY A 137 0.12 -24.29 -8.64
C GLY A 137 -0.80 -25.36 -9.25
N LEU A 138 -2.09 -25.03 -9.43
CA LEU A 138 -3.06 -25.90 -10.09
C LEU A 138 -2.67 -26.20 -11.55
N PHE A 139 -2.20 -25.18 -12.28
CA PHE A 139 -1.68 -25.36 -13.63
C PHE A 139 -0.50 -26.35 -13.65
N GLY A 140 0.43 -26.24 -12.70
CA GLY A 140 1.51 -27.22 -12.51
C GLY A 140 1.00 -28.64 -12.30
N THR A 141 -0.02 -28.83 -11.45
CA THR A 141 -0.62 -30.17 -11.27
C THR A 141 -1.24 -30.73 -12.55
N VAL A 142 -1.99 -29.90 -13.28
CA VAL A 142 -2.69 -30.35 -14.50
C VAL A 142 -1.68 -30.81 -15.54
N LEU A 143 -0.59 -30.07 -15.73
CA LEU A 143 0.44 -30.44 -16.69
C LEU A 143 1.28 -31.62 -16.23
N GLY A 144 1.63 -31.73 -14.94
CA GLY A 144 2.37 -32.90 -14.45
C GLY A 144 1.55 -34.19 -14.54
N ILE A 145 0.24 -34.15 -14.26
CA ILE A 145 -0.66 -35.30 -14.45
C ILE A 145 -0.80 -35.64 -15.94
N MET A 146 -0.98 -34.63 -16.80
CA MET A 146 -1.02 -34.84 -18.26
C MET A 146 0.25 -35.52 -18.75
N HIS A 147 1.40 -35.13 -18.20
CA HIS A 147 2.68 -35.72 -18.55
C HIS A 147 2.78 -37.17 -18.11
N ALA A 148 2.42 -37.47 -16.86
CA ALA A 148 2.36 -38.83 -16.35
C ALA A 148 1.45 -39.74 -17.21
N MET A 149 0.32 -39.23 -17.69
CA MET A 149 -0.58 -39.98 -18.59
C MET A 149 0.06 -40.24 -19.96
N HIS A 150 0.82 -39.29 -20.49
CA HIS A 150 1.56 -39.47 -21.74
C HIS A 150 2.62 -40.57 -21.63
N ASP A 151 3.37 -40.61 -20.52
CA ASP A 151 4.40 -41.62 -20.29
C ASP A 151 3.83 -43.03 -20.13
N ILE A 152 2.67 -43.17 -19.47
CA ILE A 152 1.93 -44.44 -19.44
C ILE A 152 1.54 -44.87 -20.85
N SER A 153 1.05 -43.93 -21.68
CA SER A 153 0.64 -44.24 -23.06
C SER A 153 1.81 -44.66 -23.95
N ALA A 154 2.99 -44.06 -23.74
CA ALA A 154 4.20 -44.35 -24.51
C ALA A 154 4.88 -45.65 -24.06
N SER A 155 4.91 -45.92 -22.75
CA SER A 155 5.53 -47.13 -22.17
C SER A 155 4.63 -48.36 -22.23
N GLY A 156 3.32 -48.17 -22.36
CA GLY A 156 2.32 -49.25 -22.30
C GLY A 156 2.17 -49.89 -20.92
N SER A 157 2.82 -49.34 -19.89
CA SER A 157 2.81 -49.83 -18.51
C SER A 157 2.30 -48.75 -17.56
N ALA A 158 1.32 -49.09 -16.73
CA ALA A 158 0.82 -48.24 -15.66
C ALA A 158 1.42 -48.62 -14.30
N SER A 159 2.68 -49.08 -14.27
CA SER A 159 3.35 -49.48 -13.02
C SER A 159 3.60 -48.27 -12.12
N LEU A 160 3.39 -48.45 -10.81
CA LEU A 160 3.47 -47.38 -9.81
C LEU A 160 4.80 -46.61 -9.86
N ASP A 161 5.90 -47.32 -10.13
CA ASP A 161 7.25 -46.75 -10.25
C ASP A 161 7.38 -45.71 -11.38
N VAL A 162 6.59 -45.84 -12.45
CA VAL A 162 6.62 -44.93 -13.61
C VAL A 162 5.80 -43.67 -13.35
N VAL A 163 4.76 -43.76 -12.51
CA VAL A 163 3.76 -42.68 -12.36
C VAL A 163 3.89 -41.92 -11.04
N ALA A 164 4.45 -42.53 -9.99
CA ALA A 164 4.48 -41.96 -8.65
C ALA A 164 5.32 -40.67 -8.56
N GLY A 165 6.46 -40.60 -9.24
CA GLY A 165 7.33 -39.42 -9.24
C GLY A 165 6.64 -38.19 -9.87
N PRO A 166 6.28 -38.23 -11.17
CA PRO A 166 5.69 -37.09 -11.87
C PRO A 166 4.38 -36.57 -11.23
N ILE A 167 3.54 -37.48 -10.71
CA ILE A 167 2.32 -37.09 -9.98
C ILE A 167 2.65 -36.42 -8.65
N GLY A 168 3.66 -36.92 -7.92
CA GLY A 168 4.12 -36.33 -6.67
C GLY A 168 4.61 -34.90 -6.86
N ASP A 169 5.46 -34.67 -7.87
CA ASP A 169 6.00 -33.34 -8.20
C ASP A 169 4.88 -32.36 -8.60
N ALA A 170 3.90 -32.84 -9.36
CA ALA A 170 2.68 -32.09 -9.65
C ALA A 170 1.98 -31.62 -8.37
N LEU A 171 1.70 -32.54 -7.43
CA LEU A 171 0.99 -32.21 -6.19
C LEU A 171 1.75 -31.20 -5.31
N ILE A 172 3.07 -31.28 -5.30
CA ILE A 172 3.94 -30.32 -4.61
C ILE A 172 3.75 -28.91 -5.19
N ALA A 173 3.61 -28.75 -6.51
CA ALA A 173 3.39 -27.44 -7.13
C ALA A 173 2.12 -26.74 -6.60
N THR A 174 1.03 -27.47 -6.39
CA THR A 174 -0.19 -26.91 -5.79
C THR A 174 0.00 -26.57 -4.31
N ALA A 175 0.66 -27.44 -3.55
CA ALA A 175 0.95 -27.17 -2.15
C ALA A 175 1.78 -25.88 -1.98
N ILE A 176 2.79 -25.68 -2.84
CA ILE A 176 3.60 -24.45 -2.86
C ILE A 176 2.75 -23.25 -3.30
N GLY A 177 1.90 -23.40 -4.32
CA GLY A 177 1.01 -22.33 -4.76
C GLY A 177 0.13 -21.79 -3.64
N ILE A 178 -0.43 -22.68 -2.81
CA ILE A 178 -1.21 -22.32 -1.62
C ILE A 178 -0.31 -21.68 -0.55
N ALA A 179 0.87 -22.27 -0.29
CA ALA A 179 1.81 -21.77 0.71
C ALA A 179 2.30 -20.34 0.39
N VAL A 180 2.37 -19.96 -0.88
CA VAL A 180 2.68 -18.58 -1.32
C VAL A 180 1.46 -17.66 -1.22
N ALA A 181 0.28 -18.15 -1.61
CA ALA A 181 -0.95 -17.36 -1.63
C ALA A 181 -1.42 -16.94 -0.24
N VAL A 182 -1.38 -17.85 0.74
CA VAL A 182 -1.93 -17.60 2.09
C VAL A 182 -1.26 -16.40 2.77
N PRO A 183 0.08 -16.31 2.88
CA PRO A 183 0.73 -15.12 3.43
C PRO A 183 0.42 -13.84 2.66
N ALA A 184 0.37 -13.91 1.32
CA ALA A 184 0.09 -12.75 0.48
C ALA A 184 -1.31 -12.16 0.76
N VAL A 185 -2.33 -13.01 0.82
CA VAL A 185 -3.72 -12.59 1.12
C VAL A 185 -3.85 -12.04 2.54
N LEU A 186 -3.24 -12.71 3.54
CA LEU A 186 -3.28 -12.24 4.93
C LEU A 186 -2.61 -10.87 5.08
N ALA A 187 -1.43 -10.70 4.51
CA ALA A 187 -0.72 -9.43 4.54
C ALA A 187 -1.47 -8.32 3.80
N TYR A 188 -2.02 -8.61 2.61
CA TYR A 188 -2.86 -7.65 1.88
C TYR A 188 -4.02 -7.14 2.74
N ASN A 189 -4.81 -8.05 3.32
CA ASN A 189 -5.97 -7.69 4.14
C ASN A 189 -5.55 -6.89 5.38
N PHE A 190 -4.47 -7.29 6.04
CA PHE A 190 -3.93 -6.60 7.21
C PHE A 190 -3.51 -5.16 6.88
N PHE A 191 -2.67 -4.97 5.85
CA PHE A 191 -2.19 -3.64 5.48
C PHE A 191 -3.27 -2.77 4.86
N GLN A 192 -4.23 -3.35 4.13
CA GLN A 192 -5.37 -2.60 3.60
C GLN A 192 -6.22 -2.02 4.73
N ARG A 193 -6.53 -2.83 5.76
CA ARG A 193 -7.24 -2.33 6.95
C ARG A 193 -6.45 -1.25 7.65
N ARG A 194 -5.14 -1.43 7.82
CA ARG A 194 -4.27 -0.45 8.46
C ARG A 194 -4.22 0.86 7.66
N ALA A 195 -4.13 0.80 6.32
CA ALA A 195 -4.16 1.97 5.44
C ALA A 195 -5.47 2.77 5.60
N LYS A 196 -6.62 2.09 5.67
CA LYS A 196 -7.92 2.74 5.95
C LYS A 196 -7.92 3.48 7.29
N HIS A 197 -7.40 2.86 8.35
CA HIS A 197 -7.28 3.53 9.66
C HIS A 197 -6.34 4.73 9.62
N HIS A 198 -5.23 4.65 8.89
CA HIS A 198 -4.32 5.80 8.72
C HIS A 198 -4.97 6.94 7.95
N ARG A 199 -5.73 6.63 6.88
CA ARG A 199 -6.49 7.64 6.13
C ARG A 199 -7.48 8.38 7.03
N ALA A 200 -8.30 7.64 7.80
CA ALA A 200 -9.23 8.26 8.73
C ALA A 200 -8.51 9.15 9.77
N SER A 201 -7.34 8.73 10.25
CA SER A 201 -6.54 9.56 11.16
C SER A 201 -5.98 10.84 10.50
N LEU A 202 -5.71 10.82 9.20
CA LEU A 202 -5.31 12.01 8.45
C LEU A 202 -6.51 12.94 8.20
N GLU A 203 -7.67 12.40 7.85
CA GLU A 203 -8.91 13.16 7.66
C GLU A 203 -9.29 13.90 8.96
N ASN A 204 -9.26 13.23 10.11
CA ASN A 204 -9.49 13.88 11.42
C ASN A 204 -8.45 14.97 11.72
N PHE A 205 -7.19 14.77 11.32
CA PHE A 205 -6.16 15.79 11.50
C PHE A 205 -6.41 17.01 10.61
N VAL A 206 -6.83 16.82 9.37
CA VAL A 206 -7.20 17.89 8.44
C VAL A 206 -8.38 18.69 8.97
N GLU A 207 -9.43 18.03 9.45
CA GLU A 207 -10.59 18.69 10.04
C GLU A 207 -10.19 19.58 11.23
N GLY A 208 -9.38 19.04 12.15
CA GLY A 208 -8.88 19.80 13.28
C GLY A 208 -7.94 20.95 12.88
N PHE A 209 -7.10 20.76 11.86
CA PHE A 209 -6.25 21.81 11.31
C PHE A 209 -7.08 22.96 10.71
N LEU A 210 -8.11 22.65 9.90
CA LEU A 210 -9.02 23.63 9.32
C LEU A 210 -9.78 24.40 10.40
N HIS A 211 -10.22 23.70 11.46
CA HIS A 211 -10.90 24.32 12.59
C HIS A 211 -10.00 25.35 13.30
N ILE A 212 -8.72 25.05 13.52
CA ILE A 212 -7.78 26.03 14.12
C ILE A 212 -7.51 27.18 13.15
N ALA A 213 -7.18 26.87 11.89
CA ALA A 213 -6.78 27.86 10.89
C ALA A 213 -7.87 28.92 10.64
N PHE A 214 -9.15 28.54 10.64
CA PHE A 214 -10.27 29.47 10.42
C PHE A 214 -11.07 29.79 11.69
N GLY A 215 -10.99 28.98 12.74
CA GLY A 215 -11.62 29.27 14.04
C GLY A 215 -11.02 30.51 14.70
N ASP A 216 -9.70 30.67 14.64
CA ASP A 216 -9.02 31.89 15.11
C ASP A 216 -9.40 33.14 14.31
N SER A 217 -9.77 32.99 13.03
CA SER A 217 -10.17 34.11 12.19
C SER A 217 -11.55 34.68 12.55
N ASN A 218 -12.47 33.84 13.03
CA ASN A 218 -13.80 34.26 13.51
C ASN A 218 -13.76 34.91 14.90
N ILE A 219 -12.83 34.50 15.77
CA ILE A 219 -12.66 35.10 17.10
C ILE A 219 -12.06 36.52 16.99
N ASN A 220 -11.08 36.71 16.10
CA ASN A 220 -10.46 38.02 15.90
C ASN A 220 -11.37 39.05 15.20
N THR A 221 -12.34 38.60 14.38
CA THR A 221 -13.34 39.48 13.77
C THR A 221 -14.46 39.89 14.73
N SER A 222 -14.72 39.10 15.78
CA SER A 222 -15.62 39.48 16.87
C SER A 222 -15.02 40.52 17.82
N LYS A 223 -13.71 40.45 18.09
CA LYS A 223 -13.02 41.39 19.01
C LYS A 223 -12.82 42.81 18.46
N ASN A 224 -12.97 43.01 17.15
CA ASN A 224 -12.77 44.31 16.50
C ASN A 224 -14.10 45.03 16.18
N LYS A 225 -15.22 44.54 16.77
CA LYS A 225 -16.56 45.12 16.64
C LYS A 225 -17.11 45.70 17.94
N ASP A 226 -16.37 45.60 19.03
CA ASP A 226 -16.63 46.25 20.33
C ASP A 226 -15.56 47.33 20.60
#